data_AF-A0A239P427-F1
#
_entry.id   AF-A0A239P427-F1
#
_cell.length_a   1.000
_cell.length_b   1.000
_cell.length_c   1.000
_cell.angle_alpha   90.00
_cell.angle_beta   90.00
_cell.angle_gamma   90.00
#
_symmetry.space_group_name_H-M   'P 1'
#
loop_
_entity.id
_entity.type
_entity.pdbx_description
1 polymer ?
#
loop_
_entity_poly.entity_id
_entity_poly.type
_entity_poly.pdbx_seq_one_letter_code
_entity_poly.pdbx_strand_id
1 'polypeptide(L)'
;MPDVRGRVRGRVIFMGLLLPILVLVLPAPAGAAPGRSAGERIPTYDVVLRIGSDGVLRVRETITYDFDRSEHGIVRHVPFRRGDRVYDVRNVRTSSSTGAPSRARMSRFLRDVRIAVGDRHRAVSGRQAYVLEYEVRWAFTPRARHDELEWDAIGTDWDVPIGNAAVRVEAPVPLRRVACRAGAPGASTRCLRDRDGPYAVDFVQNGLAPHEGMRIRVRLPKHAITVPAPRHVPPRWAGGWPGTAVLAMALGAVALLPRLAAPGRRAGAGLVAAGLLLVVADAGEEVAGRGFWAFSLGNGCLAGLALVIVGSGVLCAHRFAPLRWTRLPR
;
A
#
# COMPACT_ATOMS: atom_id res chain seq x y z
N MET A 1 -77.51 40.15 -26.04
CA MET A 1 -76.76 39.42 -27.08
C MET A 1 -75.38 40.07 -27.20
N PRO A 2 -74.26 39.34 -27.17
CA PRO A 2 -74.08 37.93 -26.83
C PRO A 2 -73.00 37.68 -25.73
N ASP A 3 -73.03 36.43 -25.26
CA ASP A 3 -71.93 35.52 -24.91
C ASP A 3 -70.75 35.95 -24.01
N VAL A 4 -70.43 35.29 -22.89
CA VAL A 4 -70.29 33.86 -22.50
C VAL A 4 -68.81 33.54 -22.24
N ARG A 5 -68.58 33.14 -20.97
CA ARG A 5 -67.64 32.12 -20.46
C ARG A 5 -66.12 32.29 -20.63
N GLY A 6 -65.48 32.06 -19.48
CA GLY A 6 -64.16 31.43 -19.35
C GLY A 6 -63.37 32.08 -18.21
N ARG A 7 -63.54 31.67 -16.94
CA ARG A 7 -62.79 30.56 -16.29
C ARG A 7 -61.28 30.75 -16.56
N VAL A 8 -60.43 31.03 -15.58
CA VAL A 8 -59.83 30.01 -14.70
C VAL A 8 -59.34 30.64 -13.37
N ARG A 9 -59.82 30.07 -12.26
CA ARG A 9 -59.20 30.06 -10.93
C ARG A 9 -57.93 29.21 -10.99
N GLY A 10 -56.84 29.63 -10.36
CA GLY A 10 -55.66 28.78 -10.20
C GLY A 10 -54.64 29.29 -9.18
N ARG A 11 -55.03 29.31 -7.90
CA ARG A 11 -54.08 29.24 -6.78
C ARG A 11 -53.48 27.83 -6.75
N VAL A 12 -52.15 27.71 -6.77
CA VAL A 12 -51.41 26.49 -6.40
C VAL A 12 -50.14 26.97 -5.68
N ILE A 13 -50.18 27.22 -4.38
CA ILE A 13 -49.89 26.26 -3.29
C ILE A 13 -48.60 25.48 -3.57
N PHE A 14 -47.49 26.03 -3.07
CA PHE A 14 -46.27 25.30 -2.75
C PHE A 14 -46.60 24.29 -1.65
N MET A 15 -46.72 23.01 -1.98
CA MET A 15 -46.79 21.95 -0.97
C MET A 15 -46.15 20.66 -1.48
N GLY A 16 -45.03 20.32 -0.84
CA GLY A 16 -44.57 18.98 -0.47
C GLY A 16 -44.51 17.87 -1.53
N LEU A 17 -43.29 17.44 -1.87
CA LEU A 17 -42.94 16.02 -1.78
C LEU A 17 -41.42 15.84 -1.70
N LEU A 18 -40.88 15.82 -0.48
CA LEU A 18 -39.57 15.23 -0.20
C LEU A 18 -39.76 13.71 -0.13
N LEU A 19 -39.33 13.03 -1.18
CA LEU A 19 -39.30 11.57 -1.26
C LEU A 19 -37.99 11.10 -0.60
N PRO A 20 -38.01 10.34 0.51
CA PRO A 20 -36.80 9.70 0.99
C PRO A 20 -36.54 8.47 0.11
N ILE A 21 -35.41 8.47 -0.59
CA ILE A 21 -34.87 7.27 -1.23
C ILE A 21 -34.37 6.38 -0.08
N LEU A 22 -35.20 5.44 0.36
CA LEU A 22 -34.79 4.34 1.23
C LEU A 22 -33.97 3.37 0.38
N VAL A 23 -32.65 3.56 0.36
CA VAL A 23 -31.72 2.53 -0.12
C VAL A 23 -31.78 1.39 0.89
N LEU A 24 -32.44 0.30 0.51
CA LEU A 24 -32.42 -0.95 1.24
C LEU A 24 -30.98 -1.50 1.19
N VAL A 25 -30.17 -1.17 2.20
CA VAL A 25 -28.87 -1.79 2.42
C VAL A 25 -29.14 -3.23 2.87
N LEU A 26 -29.24 -4.14 1.90
CA LEU A 26 -29.16 -5.56 2.18
C LEU A 26 -27.78 -5.83 2.78
N PRO A 27 -27.68 -6.34 4.02
CA PRO A 27 -26.40 -6.77 4.56
C PRO A 27 -25.91 -7.94 3.69
N ALA A 28 -24.85 -7.70 2.92
CA ALA A 28 -24.11 -8.79 2.31
C ALA A 28 -23.65 -9.72 3.43
N PRO A 29 -23.87 -11.06 3.32
CA PRO A 29 -23.31 -11.97 4.30
C PRO A 29 -21.80 -11.78 4.28
N ALA A 30 -21.26 -11.27 5.39
CA ALA A 30 -19.84 -11.27 5.63
C ALA A 30 -19.39 -12.72 5.56
N GLY A 31 -18.76 -13.11 4.45
CA GLY A 31 -18.10 -14.40 4.35
C GLY A 31 -17.06 -14.45 5.47
N ALA A 32 -17.36 -15.20 6.52
CA ALA A 32 -16.40 -15.49 7.56
C ALA A 32 -15.21 -16.16 6.89
N ALA A 33 -14.05 -15.48 6.90
CA ALA A 33 -12.81 -16.15 6.58
C ALA A 33 -12.69 -17.35 7.54
N PRO A 34 -12.36 -18.57 7.07
CA PRO A 34 -12.18 -19.70 7.96
C PRO A 34 -11.12 -19.32 8.99
N GLY A 35 -11.54 -19.16 10.26
CA GLY A 35 -10.61 -18.95 11.35
C GLY A 35 -9.60 -20.10 11.37
N ARG A 36 -8.33 -19.76 11.57
CA ARG A 36 -7.32 -20.80 11.85
C ARG A 36 -7.72 -21.52 13.13
N SER A 37 -7.50 -22.83 13.15
CA SER A 37 -7.88 -23.69 14.27
C SER A 37 -7.18 -23.24 15.55
N ALA A 38 -7.84 -23.39 16.70
CA ALA A 38 -7.27 -23.11 18.02
C ALA A 38 -5.98 -23.92 18.33
N GLY A 39 -5.70 -24.99 17.56
CA GLY A 39 -4.48 -25.80 17.72
C GLY A 39 -3.24 -25.26 16.99
N GLU A 40 -3.41 -24.41 15.97
CA GLU A 40 -2.33 -23.92 15.12
C GLU A 40 -1.50 -22.86 15.85
N ARG A 41 -0.17 -22.98 15.84
CA ARG A 41 0.72 -22.09 16.59
C ARG A 41 2.13 -22.08 16.05
N ILE A 42 2.92 -21.10 16.49
CA ILE A 42 4.36 -21.05 16.26
C ILE A 42 5.05 -21.35 17.60
N PRO A 43 5.49 -22.60 17.87
CA PRO A 43 6.20 -22.90 19.11
C PRO A 43 7.44 -22.04 19.32
N THR A 44 8.28 -21.86 18.29
CA THR A 44 9.49 -21.04 18.37
C THR A 44 9.65 -20.16 17.15
N TYR A 45 10.11 -18.94 17.38
CA TYR A 45 10.44 -17.97 16.33
C TYR A 45 11.73 -17.24 16.69
N ASP A 46 12.81 -17.62 16.01
CA ASP A 46 14.14 -17.06 16.20
C ASP A 46 14.50 -16.13 15.03
N VAL A 47 14.88 -14.89 15.33
CA VAL A 47 15.30 -13.89 14.34
C VAL A 47 16.72 -13.43 14.63
N VAL A 48 17.60 -13.52 13.64
CA VAL A 48 18.93 -12.91 13.69
C VAL A 48 18.98 -11.71 12.77
N LEU A 49 19.24 -10.54 13.34
CA LEU A 49 19.40 -9.26 12.67
C LEU A 49 20.89 -8.90 12.63
N ARG A 50 21.54 -9.11 11.48
CA ARG A 50 22.95 -8.73 11.29
C ARG A 50 23.05 -7.40 10.57
N ILE A 51 23.57 -6.40 11.27
CA ILE A 51 23.85 -5.08 10.70
C ILE A 51 25.17 -5.16 9.94
N GLY A 52 25.16 -4.90 8.64
CA GLY A 52 26.38 -4.80 7.85
C GLY A 52 27.03 -3.42 7.92
N SER A 53 28.35 -3.35 7.75
CA SER A 53 29.10 -2.10 7.56
C SER A 53 28.69 -1.33 6.30
N ASP A 54 28.05 -2.01 5.35
CA ASP A 54 27.46 -1.50 4.11
C ASP A 54 26.05 -0.89 4.29
N GLY A 55 25.52 -0.89 5.53
CA GLY A 55 24.17 -0.42 5.83
C GLY A 55 23.06 -1.33 5.33
N VAL A 56 23.40 -2.57 4.94
CA VAL A 56 22.42 -3.61 4.61
C VAL A 56 22.11 -4.41 5.87
N LEU A 57 20.83 -4.55 6.18
CA LEU A 57 20.36 -5.44 7.23
C LEU A 57 20.19 -6.85 6.65
N ARG A 58 20.94 -7.82 7.16
CA ARG A 58 20.80 -9.24 6.80
C ARG A 58 19.94 -9.91 7.86
N VAL A 59 18.81 -10.44 7.43
CA VAL A 59 17.82 -11.04 8.31
C VAL A 59 17.79 -12.54 8.08
N ARG A 60 17.83 -13.31 9.17
CA ARG A 60 17.57 -14.75 9.16
C ARG A 60 16.44 -15.04 10.15
N GLU A 61 15.33 -15.55 9.67
CA GLU A 61 14.17 -15.97 10.45
C GLU A 61 14.12 -17.50 10.47
N THR A 62 14.06 -18.12 11.65
CA THR A 62 13.80 -19.55 11.83
C THR A 62 12.45 -19.69 12.52
N ILE A 63 11.48 -20.25 11.81
CA ILE A 63 10.10 -20.34 12.26
C ILE A 63 9.75 -21.81 12.40
N THR A 64 9.58 -22.27 13.63
CA THR A 64 8.99 -23.58 13.91
C THR A 64 7.49 -23.39 13.97
N TYR A 65 6.79 -23.93 12.99
CA TYR A 65 5.34 -23.84 12.87
C TYR A 65 4.71 -25.21 13.18
N ASP A 66 3.65 -25.23 13.98
CA ASP A 66 2.91 -26.45 14.32
C ASP A 66 1.54 -26.39 13.65
N PHE A 67 1.43 -27.05 12.49
CA PHE A 67 0.21 -27.11 11.72
C PHE A 67 -0.78 -28.10 12.33
N ASP A 68 -1.95 -27.59 12.69
CA ASP A 68 -3.10 -28.39 13.14
C ASP A 68 -3.71 -29.24 12.02
N ARG A 69 -3.65 -28.74 10.78
CA ARG A 69 -4.23 -29.36 9.59
C ARG A 69 -3.23 -29.43 8.45
N SER A 70 -3.60 -30.12 7.39
CA SER A 70 -2.79 -30.22 6.18
C SER A 70 -2.79 -28.89 5.44
N GLU A 71 -1.62 -28.26 5.32
CA GLU A 71 -1.42 -26.94 4.70
C GLU A 71 -0.27 -26.97 3.69
N HIS A 72 -0.19 -25.99 2.80
CA HIS A 72 0.82 -25.95 1.74
C HIS A 72 2.13 -25.25 2.13
N GLY A 73 2.27 -24.82 3.39
CA GLY A 73 3.42 -24.10 3.93
C GLY A 73 3.02 -22.82 4.66
N ILE A 74 3.95 -21.88 4.79
CA ILE A 74 3.75 -20.62 5.52
C ILE A 74 3.76 -19.40 4.60
N VAL A 75 3.20 -18.30 5.09
CA VAL A 75 3.25 -16.99 4.44
C VAL A 75 3.85 -15.98 5.39
N ARG A 76 4.96 -15.36 5.00
CA ARG A 76 5.61 -14.29 5.75
C ARG A 76 5.42 -12.96 5.05
N HIS A 77 4.95 -11.96 5.79
CA HIS A 77 4.77 -10.59 5.31
C HIS A 77 5.92 -9.70 5.80
N VAL A 78 6.82 -9.28 4.90
CA VAL A 78 7.92 -8.37 5.24
C VAL A 78 7.57 -6.98 4.71
N PRO A 79 7.52 -5.93 5.55
CA PRO A 79 7.15 -4.60 5.11
C PRO A 79 8.17 -4.06 4.10
N PHE A 80 7.72 -3.70 2.90
CA PHE A 80 8.55 -2.96 1.93
C PHE A 80 8.23 -1.46 1.94
N ARG A 81 7.11 -1.06 2.56
CA ARG A 81 6.72 0.35 2.66
C ARG A 81 6.10 0.66 4.02
N ARG A 82 6.57 1.74 4.66
CA ARG A 82 5.97 2.30 5.88
C ARG A 82 5.71 3.79 5.67
N GLY A 83 4.43 4.18 5.59
CA GLY A 83 4.07 5.53 5.14
C GLY A 83 4.63 5.77 3.73
N ASP A 84 5.45 6.79 3.57
CA ASP A 84 6.16 7.05 2.29
C ASP A 84 7.56 6.45 2.25
N ARG A 85 8.07 5.84 3.31
CA ARG A 85 9.38 5.18 3.32
C ARG A 85 9.34 3.84 2.61
N VAL A 86 10.33 3.59 1.74
CA VAL A 86 10.54 2.34 1.02
C VAL A 86 11.75 1.59 1.57
N TYR A 87 11.60 0.27 1.67
CA TYR A 87 12.63 -0.70 1.99
C TYR A 87 12.81 -1.64 0.80
N ASP A 88 14.04 -2.02 0.50
CA ASP A 88 14.32 -2.96 -0.60
C ASP A 88 14.67 -4.34 -0.04
N VAL A 89 13.69 -5.24 -0.08
CA VAL A 89 13.83 -6.65 0.30
C VAL A 89 14.25 -7.45 -0.92
N ARG A 90 15.40 -8.13 -0.82
CA ARG A 90 16.01 -8.88 -1.93
C ARG A 90 16.80 -10.09 -1.43
N ASN A 91 17.34 -10.86 -2.38
CA ASN A 91 18.18 -12.03 -2.10
C ASN A 91 17.52 -13.06 -1.17
N VAL A 92 16.20 -13.22 -1.30
CA VAL A 92 15.42 -14.14 -0.46
C VAL A 92 15.81 -15.58 -0.77
N ARG A 93 16.24 -16.29 0.26
CA ARG A 93 16.53 -17.73 0.26
C ARG A 93 15.71 -18.40 1.34
N THR A 94 15.26 -19.61 1.05
CA THR A 94 14.42 -20.36 1.97
C THR A 94 14.84 -21.81 2.01
N SER A 95 14.75 -22.41 3.18
CA SER A 95 15.01 -23.83 3.40
C SER A 95 14.14 -24.37 4.53
N SER A 96 14.19 -25.67 4.75
CA SER A 96 13.53 -26.33 5.88
C SER A 96 14.45 -27.40 6.46
N SER A 97 14.62 -27.39 7.77
CA SER A 97 15.42 -28.41 8.47
C SER A 97 14.64 -29.71 8.69
N THR A 98 13.31 -29.69 8.57
CA THR A 98 12.45 -30.89 8.67
C THR A 98 12.17 -31.56 7.32
N GLY A 99 12.69 -31.00 6.21
CA GLY A 99 12.41 -31.50 4.86
C GLY A 99 11.05 -31.06 4.29
N ALA A 100 10.39 -30.09 4.93
CA ALA A 100 9.16 -29.49 4.39
C ALA A 100 9.45 -28.79 3.04
N PRO A 101 8.46 -28.74 2.12
CA PRO A 101 8.59 -27.97 0.90
C PRO A 101 8.88 -26.51 1.25
N SER A 102 9.97 -25.97 0.72
CA SER A 102 10.49 -24.66 1.13
C SER A 102 10.78 -23.74 -0.04
N ARG A 103 10.13 -23.95 -1.19
CA ARG A 103 10.30 -23.06 -2.35
C ARG A 103 9.65 -21.71 -2.05
N ALA A 104 10.43 -20.64 -2.14
CA ALA A 104 9.91 -19.28 -2.01
C ALA A 104 9.17 -18.82 -3.28
N ARG A 105 8.04 -18.16 -3.09
CA ARG A 105 7.39 -17.33 -4.10
C ARG A 105 7.15 -15.94 -3.49
N MET A 106 7.72 -14.93 -4.12
CA MET A 106 7.56 -13.54 -3.69
C MET A 106 6.49 -12.85 -4.53
N SER A 107 5.61 -12.11 -3.87
CA SER A 107 4.76 -11.12 -4.53
C SER A 107 4.82 -9.80 -3.75
N ARG A 108 4.80 -8.68 -4.46
CA ARG A 108 4.73 -7.35 -3.86
C ARG A 108 3.27 -6.89 -3.92
N PHE A 109 2.64 -6.71 -2.77
CA PHE A 109 1.25 -6.28 -2.69
C PHE A 109 1.10 -5.13 -1.70
N LEU A 110 0.51 -4.03 -2.15
CA LEU A 110 0.30 -2.74 -1.48
C LEU A 110 1.55 -2.16 -0.81
N ARG A 111 1.85 -2.65 0.39
CA ARG A 111 2.90 -2.15 1.29
C ARG A 111 3.86 -3.26 1.75
N ASP A 112 3.58 -4.52 1.43
CA ASP A 112 4.32 -5.69 1.94
C ASP A 112 4.83 -6.62 0.82
N VAL A 113 6.00 -7.19 1.07
CA VAL A 113 6.53 -8.31 0.29
C VAL A 113 5.99 -9.56 0.96
N ARG A 114 5.09 -10.25 0.25
CA ARG A 114 4.57 -11.54 0.66
C ARG A 114 5.54 -12.62 0.20
N ILE A 115 6.12 -13.34 1.15
CA ILE A 115 7.01 -14.47 0.92
C ILE A 115 6.21 -15.73 1.28
N ALA A 116 5.65 -16.40 0.27
CA ALA A 116 5.04 -17.71 0.45
C ALA A 116 6.13 -18.78 0.37
N VAL A 117 6.24 -19.63 1.38
CA VAL A 117 7.25 -20.69 1.50
C VAL A 117 6.53 -22.02 1.57
N GLY A 118 6.67 -22.85 0.55
CA GLY A 118 5.84 -24.05 0.45
C GLY A 118 5.80 -24.68 -0.93
N ASP A 119 4.83 -25.57 -1.12
CA ASP A 119 4.47 -26.12 -2.43
C ASP A 119 2.96 -26.31 -2.54
N ARG A 120 2.38 -25.83 -3.65
CA ARG A 120 0.94 -25.97 -3.95
C ARG A 120 0.50 -27.43 -4.14
N HIS A 121 1.44 -28.34 -4.40
CA HIS A 121 1.16 -29.75 -4.71
C HIS A 121 1.54 -30.70 -3.58
N ARG A 122 2.26 -30.21 -2.56
CA ARG A 122 2.67 -31.02 -1.41
C ARG A 122 2.27 -30.31 -0.13
N ALA A 123 1.32 -30.91 0.58
CA ALA A 123 0.90 -30.42 1.87
C ALA A 123 1.78 -31.00 3.00
N VAL A 124 1.79 -30.31 4.13
CA VAL A 124 2.47 -30.67 5.37
C VAL A 124 1.53 -30.46 6.55
N SER A 125 1.76 -31.20 7.62
CA SER A 125 1.06 -31.06 8.89
C SER A 125 2.04 -31.22 10.06
N GLY A 126 1.58 -30.94 11.28
CA GLY A 126 2.39 -30.99 12.49
C GLY A 126 3.57 -30.00 12.46
N ARG A 127 4.62 -30.33 13.20
CA ARG A 127 5.77 -29.44 13.36
C ARG A 127 6.67 -29.42 12.13
N GLN A 128 6.83 -28.24 11.56
CA GLN A 128 7.74 -27.97 10.45
C GLN A 128 8.61 -26.74 10.78
N ALA A 129 9.88 -26.80 10.41
CA ALA A 129 10.80 -25.68 10.62
C ALA A 129 11.19 -25.07 9.28
N TYR A 130 10.94 -23.78 9.13
CA TYR A 130 11.28 -22.98 7.96
C TYR A 130 12.36 -21.98 8.30
N VAL A 131 13.35 -21.84 7.41
CA VAL A 131 14.40 -20.82 7.51
C VAL A 131 14.21 -19.87 6.34
N LEU A 132 14.12 -18.59 6.62
CA LEU A 132 14.07 -17.51 5.63
C LEU A 132 15.29 -16.63 5.83
N GLU A 133 16.03 -16.37 4.77
CA GLU A 133 17.18 -15.47 4.76
C GLU A 133 16.96 -14.41 3.69
N TYR A 134 17.11 -13.14 4.05
CA TYR A 134 16.92 -12.04 3.10
C TYR A 134 17.73 -10.80 3.51
N GLU A 135 17.92 -9.90 2.53
CA GLU A 135 18.58 -8.63 2.74
C GLU A 135 17.59 -7.49 2.63
N VAL A 136 17.76 -6.49 3.50
CA VAL A 136 16.96 -5.26 3.49
C VAL A 136 17.90 -4.07 3.31
N ARG A 137 17.79 -3.38 2.17
CA ARG A 137 18.45 -2.09 1.96
C ARG A 137 17.53 -0.95 2.38
N TRP A 138 18.14 0.22 2.61
CA TRP A 138 17.46 1.43 3.09
C TRP A 138 16.74 1.22 4.43
N ALA A 139 17.18 0.26 5.24
CA ALA A 139 16.63 -0.04 6.56
C ALA A 139 16.92 1.06 7.59
N PHE A 140 18.08 1.71 7.48
CA PHE A 140 18.55 2.70 8.44
C PHE A 140 18.08 4.11 8.07
N THR A 141 17.75 4.90 9.09
CA THR A 141 17.41 6.32 8.95
C THR A 141 18.58 7.16 9.46
N PRO A 142 19.23 7.94 8.59
CA PRO A 142 20.30 8.82 9.03
C PRO A 142 19.73 9.96 9.88
N ARG A 143 20.34 10.21 11.04
CA ARG A 143 20.07 11.39 11.88
C ARG A 143 21.33 12.26 11.96
N ALA A 144 21.20 13.44 12.56
CA ALA A 144 22.28 14.40 12.70
C ALA A 144 23.47 13.89 13.54
N ARG A 145 23.19 13.09 14.59
CA ARG A 145 24.20 12.62 15.56
C ARG A 145 24.39 11.10 15.61
N HIS A 146 23.52 10.35 14.95
CA HIS A 146 23.51 8.89 14.97
C HIS A 146 22.78 8.36 13.74
N ASP A 147 22.86 7.06 13.51
CA ASP A 147 22.00 6.38 12.55
C ASP A 147 21.06 5.43 13.29
N GLU A 148 19.81 5.38 12.87
CA GLU A 148 18.73 4.69 13.60
C GLU A 148 18.15 3.55 12.75
N LEU A 149 18.05 2.36 13.34
CA LEU A 149 17.25 1.25 12.82
C LEU A 149 15.99 1.15 13.67
N GLU A 150 14.84 1.07 13.01
CA GLU A 150 13.59 0.60 13.61
C GLU A 150 13.04 -0.52 12.74
N TRP A 151 12.95 -1.71 13.30
CA TRP A 151 12.59 -2.93 12.56
C TRP A 151 11.57 -3.75 13.34
N ASP A 152 10.47 -4.13 12.69
CA ASP A 152 9.53 -5.12 13.22
C ASP A 152 10.08 -6.51 12.88
N ALA A 153 10.76 -7.13 13.85
CA ALA A 153 11.47 -8.39 13.67
C ALA A 153 10.52 -9.57 13.44
N ILE A 154 9.41 -9.61 14.18
CA ILE A 154 8.39 -10.69 14.07
C ILE A 154 7.15 -10.23 13.29
N GLY A 155 6.83 -8.93 13.31
CA GLY A 155 5.62 -8.37 12.72
C GLY A 155 4.35 -8.68 13.52
N THR A 156 3.21 -8.15 13.08
CA THR A 156 1.89 -8.32 13.72
C THR A 156 0.88 -9.01 12.78
N ASP A 157 1.38 -9.65 11.73
CA ASP A 157 0.57 -10.26 10.66
C ASP A 157 0.24 -11.73 10.93
N TRP A 158 0.75 -12.31 12.02
CA TRP A 158 0.48 -13.69 12.40
C TRP A 158 -0.88 -13.79 13.10
N ASP A 159 -1.77 -14.63 12.55
CA ASP A 159 -3.08 -14.93 13.12
C ASP A 159 -3.03 -16.01 14.22
N VAL A 160 -1.85 -16.54 14.51
CA VAL A 160 -1.63 -17.63 15.47
C VAL A 160 -0.70 -17.17 16.59
N PRO A 161 -0.83 -17.73 17.81
CA PRO A 161 0.06 -17.37 18.91
C PRO A 161 1.49 -17.86 18.67
N ILE A 162 2.47 -17.13 19.22
CA ILE A 162 3.88 -17.48 19.22
C ILE A 162 4.32 -17.81 20.65
N GLY A 163 4.81 -19.03 20.85
CA GLY A 163 5.20 -19.55 22.16
C GLY A 163 6.44 -18.86 22.71
N ASN A 164 7.59 -19.09 22.08
CA ASN A 164 8.86 -18.44 22.41
C ASN A 164 9.38 -17.67 21.19
N ALA A 165 9.62 -16.38 21.39
CA ALA A 165 10.13 -15.48 20.39
C ALA A 165 11.49 -14.92 20.83
N ALA A 166 12.51 -15.07 20.00
CA ALA A 166 13.86 -14.58 20.27
C ALA A 166 14.36 -13.72 19.11
N VAL A 167 15.00 -12.61 19.43
CA VAL A 167 15.62 -11.71 18.46
C VAL A 167 17.04 -11.39 18.88
N ARG A 168 18.00 -11.88 18.10
CA ARG A 168 19.42 -11.56 18.24
C ARG A 168 19.79 -10.41 17.32
N VAL A 169 20.43 -9.39 17.86
CA VAL A 169 20.93 -8.23 17.10
C VAL A 169 22.44 -8.24 17.13
N GLU A 170 23.08 -8.27 15.95
CA GLU A 170 24.54 -8.26 15.78
C GLU A 170 24.96 -7.02 15.00
N ALA A 171 26.07 -6.39 15.39
CA ALA A 171 26.58 -5.19 14.72
C ALA A 171 28.11 -5.15 14.66
N PRO A 172 28.70 -4.44 13.68
CA PRO A 172 30.16 -4.30 13.54
C PRO A 172 30.77 -3.34 14.57
N VAL A 173 29.94 -2.73 15.42
CA VAL A 173 30.32 -1.78 16.47
C VAL A 173 29.57 -2.10 17.76
N PRO A 174 30.06 -1.66 18.94
CA PRO A 174 29.41 -1.97 20.20
C PRO A 174 27.97 -1.46 20.30
N LEU A 175 27.02 -2.32 20.67
CA LEU A 175 25.60 -2.03 20.79
C LEU A 175 25.26 -1.33 22.11
N ARG A 176 25.61 -0.04 22.21
CA ARG A 176 25.35 0.76 23.42
C ARG A 176 23.88 1.15 23.59
N ARG A 177 23.16 1.42 22.49
CA ARG A 177 21.76 1.86 22.49
C ARG A 177 20.90 0.97 21.60
N VAL A 178 20.41 -0.11 22.20
CA VAL A 178 19.46 -1.04 21.59
C VAL A 178 18.33 -1.33 22.57
N ALA A 179 17.11 -1.39 22.04
CA ALA A 179 15.90 -1.69 22.81
C ALA A 179 14.96 -2.56 21.99
N CYS A 180 14.17 -3.35 22.70
CA CYS A 180 13.09 -4.16 22.15
C CYS A 180 11.78 -3.83 22.85
N ARG A 181 10.70 -3.76 22.08
CA ARG A 181 9.33 -3.74 22.60
C ARG A 181 8.54 -4.89 22.02
N ALA A 182 7.70 -5.52 22.84
CA ALA A 182 6.84 -6.61 22.44
C ALA A 182 5.37 -6.33 22.76
N GLY A 183 4.45 -6.85 21.97
CA GLY A 183 3.00 -6.70 22.13
C GLY A 183 2.31 -6.11 20.91
N ALA A 184 1.06 -5.70 21.09
CA ALA A 184 0.23 -5.09 20.05
C ALA A 184 0.61 -3.62 19.75
N PRO A 185 0.26 -3.07 18.58
CA PRO A 185 0.42 -1.65 18.29
C PRO A 185 -0.28 -0.78 19.34
N GLY A 186 0.46 0.13 19.98
CA GLY A 186 -0.05 1.01 21.04
C GLY A 186 -0.06 0.41 22.44
N ALA A 187 0.06 -0.92 22.58
CA ALA A 187 0.13 -1.62 23.86
C ALA A 187 1.32 -2.58 23.87
N SER A 188 2.49 -2.08 24.29
CA SER A 188 3.73 -2.86 24.29
C SER A 188 4.56 -2.71 25.55
N THR A 189 5.21 -3.80 25.94
CA THR A 189 6.13 -3.90 27.07
C THR A 189 7.58 -3.97 26.58
N ARG A 190 8.55 -3.86 27.49
CA ARG A 190 9.96 -4.08 27.15
C ARG A 190 10.24 -5.58 27.15
N CYS A 191 10.93 -6.06 26.12
CA CYS A 191 11.34 -7.47 26.04
C CYS A 191 12.41 -7.77 27.11
N LEU A 192 12.50 -9.04 27.53
CA LEU A 192 13.65 -9.50 28.31
C LEU A 192 14.91 -9.33 27.46
N ARG A 193 16.00 -8.85 28.06
CA ARG A 193 17.25 -8.56 27.38
C ARG A 193 18.38 -9.34 28.03
N ASP A 194 19.17 -9.99 27.20
CA ASP A 194 20.47 -10.57 27.56
C ASP A 194 21.57 -9.98 26.66
N ARG A 195 22.76 -9.76 27.20
CA ARG A 195 23.89 -9.20 26.43
C ARG A 195 24.93 -10.28 26.17
N ASP A 196 25.15 -10.58 24.91
CA ASP A 196 26.26 -11.42 24.46
C ASP A 196 27.43 -10.55 23.99
N GLY A 197 28.29 -10.19 24.94
CA GLY A 197 29.42 -9.30 24.70
C GLY A 197 29.01 -7.89 24.26
N PRO A 198 29.95 -7.12 23.66
CA PRO A 198 29.67 -5.75 23.24
C PRO A 198 28.96 -5.65 21.88
N TYR A 199 29.07 -6.68 21.02
CA TYR A 199 28.64 -6.63 19.61
C TYR A 199 27.32 -7.35 19.33
N ALA A 200 26.80 -8.12 20.28
CA ALA A 200 25.54 -8.83 20.17
C ALA A 200 24.64 -8.60 21.39
N VAL A 201 23.32 -8.58 21.15
CA VAL A 201 22.31 -8.49 22.22
C VAL A 201 21.14 -9.37 21.82
N ASP A 202 20.70 -10.19 22.76
CA ASP A 202 19.57 -11.09 22.61
C ASP A 202 18.35 -10.53 23.34
N PHE A 203 17.19 -10.63 22.70
CA PHE A 203 15.91 -10.28 23.29
C PHE A 203 14.97 -11.47 23.23
N VAL A 204 14.25 -11.71 24.31
CA VAL A 204 13.29 -12.82 24.41
C VAL A 204 11.94 -12.30 24.84
N GLN A 205 10.89 -12.86 24.25
CA GLN A 205 9.51 -12.68 24.65
C GLN A 205 8.79 -14.03 24.59
N ASN A 206 8.02 -14.34 25.63
CA ASN A 206 7.16 -15.53 25.65
C ASN A 206 5.70 -15.13 25.47
N GLY A 207 4.93 -16.03 24.84
CA GLY A 207 3.47 -15.96 24.77
C GLY A 207 2.95 -14.72 24.04
N LEU A 208 3.44 -14.45 22.83
CA LEU A 208 2.82 -13.43 21.98
C LEU A 208 1.47 -13.95 21.49
N ALA A 209 0.41 -13.19 21.75
CA ALA A 209 -0.92 -13.47 21.22
C ALA A 209 -0.94 -13.24 19.69
N PRO A 210 -1.97 -13.75 18.98
CA PRO A 210 -2.22 -13.35 17.60
C PRO A 210 -2.16 -11.82 17.42
N HIS A 211 -1.53 -11.37 16.34
CA HIS A 211 -1.29 -9.97 16.02
C HIS A 211 -0.36 -9.19 16.97
N GLU A 212 0.32 -9.85 17.90
CA GLU A 212 1.42 -9.26 18.65
C GLU A 212 2.77 -9.54 17.98
N GLY A 213 3.73 -8.67 18.21
CA GLY A 213 5.06 -8.78 17.59
C GLY A 213 6.19 -8.23 18.44
N MET A 214 7.40 -8.28 17.91
CA MET A 214 8.60 -7.69 18.51
C MET A 214 9.20 -6.63 17.59
N ARG A 215 9.43 -5.43 18.14
CA ARG A 215 10.08 -4.30 17.47
C ARG A 215 11.43 -3.99 18.09
N ILE A 216 12.45 -3.94 17.25
CA ILE A 216 13.81 -3.56 17.63
C ILE A 216 14.07 -2.12 17.22
N ARG A 217 14.67 -1.35 18.14
CA ARG A 217 15.26 -0.05 17.85
C ARG A 217 16.74 -0.05 18.20
N VAL A 218 17.59 0.28 17.22
CA VAL A 218 19.04 0.41 17.39
C VAL A 218 19.45 1.84 17.06
N ARG A 219 20.36 2.41 17.85
CA ARG A 219 21.05 3.67 17.53
C ARG A 219 22.54 3.42 17.48
N LEU A 220 23.12 3.62 16.31
CA LEU A 220 24.54 3.48 16.05
C LEU A 220 25.20 4.87 16.05
N PRO A 221 26.44 5.01 16.55
CA PRO A 221 27.21 6.23 16.37
C PRO A 221 27.24 6.64 14.89
N LYS A 222 27.27 7.95 14.61
CA LYS A 222 27.39 8.42 13.23
C LYS A 222 28.66 7.85 12.59
N HIS A 223 28.59 7.50 11.32
CA HIS A 223 29.70 6.91 10.55
C HIS A 223 30.19 5.54 11.03
N ALA A 224 29.47 4.88 11.95
CA ALA A 224 29.76 3.50 12.33
C ALA A 224 29.52 2.49 11.20
N ILE A 225 28.62 2.82 10.28
CA ILE A 225 28.30 2.06 9.07
C ILE A 225 28.02 3.04 7.93
N THR A 226 28.07 2.54 6.69
CA THR A 226 27.70 3.31 5.50
C THR A 226 26.19 3.30 5.34
N VAL A 227 25.51 4.40 5.70
CA VAL A 227 24.06 4.51 5.55
C VAL A 227 23.72 5.23 4.25
N PRO A 228 23.18 4.54 3.23
CA PRO A 228 22.70 5.21 2.02
C PRO A 228 21.51 6.10 2.32
N ALA A 229 21.33 7.16 1.52
CA ALA A 229 20.16 8.01 1.61
C ALA A 229 18.89 7.16 1.44
N PRO A 230 17.91 7.30 2.34
CA PRO A 230 16.71 6.51 2.23
C PRO A 230 15.82 6.87 1.05
N ARG A 231 15.06 5.88 0.59
CA ARG A 231 14.09 6.09 -0.49
C ARG A 231 12.68 6.32 0.03
N HIS A 232 12.01 7.25 -0.60
CA HIS A 232 10.61 7.54 -0.37
C HIS A 232 9.80 7.35 -1.66
N VAL A 233 8.53 6.98 -1.51
CA VAL A 233 7.58 6.99 -2.63
C VAL A 233 7.33 8.44 -3.00
N PRO A 234 7.27 8.78 -4.29
CA PRO A 234 6.83 10.11 -4.72
C PRO A 234 5.45 10.44 -4.12
N PRO A 235 5.18 11.73 -3.83
CA PRO A 235 3.86 12.15 -3.37
C PRO A 235 2.80 11.81 -4.42
N ARG A 236 1.55 11.56 -4.00
CA ARG A 236 0.44 11.26 -4.95
C ARG A 236 0.15 12.42 -5.90
N TRP A 237 0.52 13.63 -5.50
CA TRP A 237 0.48 14.84 -6.31
C TRP A 237 1.91 15.38 -6.43
N ALA A 238 2.52 15.21 -7.60
CA ALA A 238 3.82 15.79 -7.93
C ALA A 238 3.71 16.91 -8.97
N GLY A 239 2.49 17.28 -9.36
CA GLY A 239 2.21 18.38 -10.26
C GLY A 239 2.77 19.69 -9.72
N GLY A 240 3.71 20.26 -10.46
CA GLY A 240 4.16 21.62 -10.25
C GLY A 240 3.09 22.61 -10.72
N TRP A 241 3.33 23.89 -10.44
CA TRP A 241 2.42 24.98 -10.84
C TRP A 241 1.97 24.90 -12.32
N PRO A 242 2.78 24.51 -13.33
CA PRO A 242 2.35 24.49 -14.72
C PRO A 242 1.26 23.45 -14.97
N GLY A 243 1.43 22.22 -14.44
CA GLY A 243 0.43 21.16 -14.58
C GLY A 243 -0.87 21.53 -13.87
N THR A 244 -0.77 22.15 -12.70
CA THR A 244 -1.96 22.62 -11.96
C THR A 244 -2.69 23.74 -12.69
N ALA A 245 -1.96 24.68 -13.32
CA ALA A 245 -2.52 25.80 -14.07
C ALA A 245 -3.22 25.31 -15.34
N VAL A 246 -2.62 24.38 -16.08
CA VAL A 246 -3.23 23.77 -17.27
C VAL A 246 -4.53 23.04 -16.92
N LEU A 247 -4.54 22.28 -15.83
CA LEU A 247 -5.76 21.61 -15.36
C LEU A 247 -6.86 22.61 -14.96
N ALA A 248 -6.50 23.68 -14.24
CA ALA A 248 -7.44 24.73 -13.84
C ALA A 248 -8.01 25.49 -15.05
N MET A 249 -7.16 25.82 -16.03
CA MET A 249 -7.59 26.45 -17.29
C MET A 249 -8.53 25.53 -18.08
N ALA A 250 -8.28 24.22 -18.13
CA ALA A 250 -9.15 23.26 -18.78
C ALA A 250 -10.55 23.20 -18.13
N LEU A 251 -10.61 23.20 -16.79
CA LEU A 251 -11.88 23.27 -16.06
C LEU A 251 -12.62 24.59 -16.34
N GLY A 252 -11.91 25.71 -16.38
CA GLY A 252 -12.48 27.02 -16.74
C GLY A 252 -12.97 27.07 -18.20
N ALA A 253 -12.21 26.49 -19.13
CA ALA A 253 -12.57 26.41 -20.54
C ALA A 253 -13.86 25.62 -20.76
N VAL A 254 -14.06 24.50 -20.03
CA VAL A 254 -15.31 23.72 -20.08
C VAL A 254 -16.52 24.56 -19.66
N ALA A 255 -16.39 25.42 -18.64
CA ALA A 255 -17.47 26.31 -18.22
C ALA A 255 -17.83 27.38 -19.29
N LEU A 256 -16.89 27.70 -20.19
CA LEU A 256 -17.07 28.67 -21.27
C LEU A 256 -17.50 28.04 -22.60
N LEU A 257 -17.41 26.72 -22.75
CA LEU A 257 -17.85 25.98 -23.96
C LEU A 257 -19.27 26.31 -24.44
N PRO A 258 -20.31 26.47 -23.58
CA PRO A 258 -21.65 26.84 -24.07
C PRO A 258 -21.74 28.27 -24.62
N ARG A 259 -20.75 29.13 -24.34
CA ARG A 259 -20.70 30.53 -24.80
C ARG A 259 -19.82 30.71 -26.05
N LEU A 260 -19.06 29.68 -26.42
CA LEU A 260 -18.11 29.70 -27.52
C LEU A 260 -18.57 28.77 -28.64
N ALA A 261 -18.10 28.98 -29.86
CA ALA A 261 -18.28 28.01 -30.94
C ALA A 261 -17.47 26.76 -30.59
N ALA A 262 -18.14 25.73 -30.06
CA ALA A 262 -17.48 24.50 -29.66
C ALA A 262 -16.79 23.85 -30.87
N PRO A 263 -15.53 23.40 -30.73
CA PRO A 263 -14.83 22.64 -31.77
C PRO A 263 -15.67 21.45 -32.26
N GLY A 264 -15.40 20.98 -33.49
CA GLY A 264 -16.11 19.83 -34.04
C GLY A 264 -15.95 18.57 -33.19
N ARG A 265 -16.94 17.66 -33.21
CA ARG A 265 -16.95 16.40 -32.46
C ARG A 265 -15.67 15.56 -32.64
N ARG A 266 -15.07 15.57 -33.84
CA ARG A 266 -13.79 14.90 -34.14
C ARG A 266 -12.61 15.49 -33.35
N ALA A 267 -12.57 16.81 -33.17
CA ALA A 267 -11.57 17.47 -32.35
C ALA A 267 -11.74 17.11 -30.87
N GLY A 268 -12.98 17.06 -30.36
CA GLY A 268 -13.27 16.58 -29.00
C GLY A 268 -12.79 15.14 -28.75
N ALA A 269 -13.08 14.23 -29.69
CA ALA A 269 -12.59 12.85 -29.62
C ALA A 269 -11.05 12.76 -29.70
N GLY A 270 -10.42 13.56 -30.54
CA GLY A 270 -8.96 13.65 -30.64
C GLY A 270 -8.30 14.12 -29.34
N LEU A 271 -8.88 15.12 -28.67
CA LEU A 271 -8.40 15.60 -27.36
C LEU A 271 -8.52 14.52 -26.27
N VAL A 272 -9.61 13.76 -26.24
CA VAL A 272 -9.76 12.63 -25.30
C VAL A 272 -8.72 11.55 -25.57
N ALA A 273 -8.53 11.15 -26.83
CA ALA A 273 -7.56 10.13 -27.20
C ALA A 273 -6.12 10.55 -26.88
N ALA A 274 -5.75 11.79 -27.23
CA ALA A 274 -4.43 12.35 -26.92
C ALA A 274 -4.21 12.47 -25.41
N GLY A 275 -5.21 12.93 -24.66
CA GLY A 275 -5.15 13.05 -23.21
C GLY A 275 -4.99 11.70 -22.51
N LEU A 276 -5.75 10.68 -22.92
CA LEU A 276 -5.60 9.31 -22.40
C LEU A 276 -4.22 8.73 -22.73
N LEU A 277 -3.72 8.93 -23.96
CA LEU A 277 -2.41 8.45 -24.37
C LEU A 277 -1.29 9.11 -23.56
N LEU A 278 -1.39 10.42 -23.28
CA LEU A 278 -0.46 11.14 -22.41
C LEU A 278 -0.49 10.61 -20.96
N VAL A 279 -1.68 10.38 -20.39
CA VAL A 279 -1.80 9.79 -19.04
C VAL A 279 -1.18 8.40 -19.00
N VAL A 280 -1.43 7.56 -20.01
CA VAL A 280 -0.88 6.20 -20.08
C VAL A 280 0.64 6.22 -20.28
N ALA A 281 1.17 7.13 -21.11
CA ALA A 281 2.60 7.26 -21.32
C ALA A 281 3.33 7.71 -20.04
N ASP A 282 2.83 8.77 -19.39
CA ASP A 282 3.39 9.31 -18.14
C ASP A 282 3.31 8.28 -17.00
N ALA A 283 2.17 7.62 -16.84
CA ALA A 283 2.01 6.52 -15.89
C ALA A 283 2.91 5.33 -16.22
N GLY A 284 3.04 4.99 -17.51
CA GLY A 284 3.84 3.88 -18.00
C GLY A 284 5.32 4.03 -17.70
N GLU A 285 5.89 5.23 -17.89
CA GLU A 285 7.28 5.51 -17.55
C GLU A 285 7.56 5.38 -16.05
N GLU A 286 6.67 5.90 -15.19
CA GLU A 286 6.81 5.77 -13.74
C GLU A 286 6.66 4.31 -13.27
N VAL A 287 5.68 3.59 -13.81
CA VAL A 287 5.42 2.18 -13.50
C VAL A 287 6.59 1.30 -13.95
N ALA A 288 7.14 1.53 -15.14
CA ALA A 288 8.27 0.77 -15.67
C ALA A 288 9.56 1.01 -14.88
N GLY A 289 9.81 2.26 -14.45
CA GLY A 289 11.04 2.60 -13.73
C GLY A 289 10.99 2.32 -12.22
N ARG A 290 9.81 2.36 -11.60
CA ARG A 290 9.67 2.36 -10.12
C ARG A 290 8.59 1.43 -9.59
N GLY A 291 7.94 0.68 -10.48
CA GLY A 291 6.81 -0.19 -10.17
C GLY A 291 5.51 0.59 -10.02
N PHE A 292 4.39 -0.10 -10.10
CA PHE A 292 3.05 0.50 -10.08
C PHE A 292 2.70 1.28 -8.81
N TRP A 293 3.45 1.06 -7.72
CA TRP A 293 3.29 1.76 -6.44
C TRP A 293 3.84 3.18 -6.42
N ALA A 294 4.63 3.54 -7.44
CA ALA A 294 5.29 4.83 -7.54
C ALA A 294 4.54 5.83 -8.42
N PHE A 295 3.34 5.48 -8.89
CA PHE A 295 2.52 6.37 -9.71
C PHE A 295 2.16 7.64 -8.93
N SER A 296 2.39 8.79 -9.57
CA SER A 296 2.06 10.13 -9.11
C SER A 296 1.31 10.91 -10.18
N LEU A 297 0.42 11.82 -9.77
CA LEU A 297 -0.13 12.84 -10.66
C LEU A 297 0.93 13.92 -10.91
N GLY A 298 1.85 13.64 -11.84
CA GLY A 298 2.85 14.57 -12.34
C GLY A 298 2.28 15.59 -13.34
N ASN A 299 3.11 16.54 -13.80
CA ASN A 299 2.67 17.54 -14.78
C ASN A 299 2.16 16.92 -16.10
N GLY A 300 2.78 15.82 -16.55
CA GLY A 300 2.36 15.09 -17.75
C GLY A 300 0.96 14.50 -17.59
N CYS A 301 0.72 13.79 -16.48
CA CYS A 301 -0.61 13.27 -16.13
C CYS A 301 -1.66 14.39 -16.01
N LEU A 302 -1.34 15.51 -15.37
CA LEU A 302 -2.26 16.66 -15.24
C LEU A 302 -2.59 17.29 -16.61
N ALA A 303 -1.62 17.40 -17.51
CA ALA A 303 -1.86 17.88 -18.88
C ALA A 303 -2.73 16.91 -19.68
N GLY A 304 -2.50 15.59 -19.54
CA GLY A 304 -3.35 14.58 -20.15
C GLY A 304 -4.80 14.64 -19.64
N LEU A 305 -4.99 14.77 -18.32
CA LEU A 305 -6.32 14.95 -17.72
C LEU A 305 -7.01 16.22 -18.21
N ALA A 306 -6.27 17.33 -18.36
CA ALA A 306 -6.80 18.58 -18.90
C ALA A 306 -7.37 18.40 -20.32
N LEU A 307 -6.67 17.66 -21.20
CA LEU A 307 -7.14 17.35 -22.55
C LEU A 307 -8.39 16.46 -22.54
N VAL A 308 -8.44 15.45 -21.66
CA VAL A 308 -9.63 14.59 -21.50
C VAL A 308 -10.83 15.40 -21.04
N ILE A 309 -10.66 16.32 -20.09
CA ILE A 309 -11.72 17.19 -19.56
C ILE A 309 -12.29 18.08 -20.67
N VAL A 310 -11.42 18.80 -21.40
CA VAL A 310 -11.85 19.68 -22.50
C VAL A 310 -12.50 18.88 -23.61
N GLY A 311 -11.88 17.79 -24.05
CA GLY A 311 -12.42 16.93 -25.11
C GLY A 311 -13.79 16.34 -24.76
N SER A 312 -13.97 15.89 -23.52
CA SER A 312 -15.26 15.39 -23.02
C SER A 312 -16.31 16.50 -22.96
N GLY A 313 -15.92 17.70 -22.52
CA GLY A 313 -16.80 18.89 -22.54
C GLY A 313 -17.30 19.21 -23.95
N VAL A 314 -16.43 19.16 -24.96
CA VAL A 314 -16.79 19.35 -26.38
C VAL A 314 -17.77 18.28 -26.86
N LEU A 315 -17.52 17.01 -26.53
CA LEU A 315 -18.42 15.91 -26.89
C LEU A 315 -19.81 16.05 -26.26
N CYS A 316 -19.87 16.46 -24.98
CA CYS A 316 -21.13 16.75 -24.29
C CYS A 316 -21.88 17.93 -24.91
N ALA A 317 -21.20 19.01 -25.26
CA ALA A 317 -21.81 20.18 -25.91
C ALA A 317 -22.50 19.81 -27.24
N HIS A 318 -21.91 18.89 -28.01
CA HIS A 318 -22.53 18.36 -29.25
C HIS A 318 -23.68 17.39 -28.99
N ARG A 319 -23.70 16.68 -27.86
CA ARG A 319 -24.78 15.76 -27.50
C ARG A 319 -26.04 16.48 -27.01
N PHE A 320 -25.87 17.67 -26.45
CA PHE A 320 -26.96 18.50 -25.89
C PHE A 320 -27.25 19.79 -26.69
N ALA A 321 -26.65 19.95 -27.88
CA ALA A 321 -26.95 21.08 -28.75
C ALA A 321 -28.43 21.00 -29.20
N PRO A 322 -29.28 21.99 -28.85
CA PRO A 322 -30.67 21.98 -29.31
C PRO A 322 -30.68 22.07 -30.84
N LEU A 323 -31.48 21.22 -31.48
CA LEU A 323 -31.82 21.29 -32.90
C LEU A 323 -32.23 22.74 -33.20
N ARG A 324 -31.33 23.52 -33.83
CA ARG A 324 -31.65 24.86 -34.29
C ARG A 324 -32.71 24.72 -35.36
N TRP A 325 -33.90 25.21 -35.04
CA TRP A 325 -35.06 25.28 -35.92
C TRP A 325 -34.64 25.81 -37.29
N THR A 326 -34.82 24.97 -38.30
CA THR A 326 -34.72 25.34 -39.71
C THR A 326 -35.72 26.46 -39.98
N ARG A 327 -35.23 27.61 -40.45
CA ARG A 327 -36.08 28.67 -41.00
C ARG A 327 -36.86 28.08 -42.18
N LEU A 328 -38.18 28.07 -42.08
CA LEU A 328 -39.06 27.87 -43.23
C LEU A 328 -38.88 29.06 -44.20
N PRO A 329 -38.68 28.82 -45.51
CA PRO A 329 -38.73 29.89 -46.49
C PRO A 329 -40.17 30.41 -46.60
N ARG A 330 -40.29 31.73 -46.84
CA ARG A 330 -41.56 32.46 -46.95
C ARG A 330 -42.37 32.02 -48.16
#